data_AF-A0A0F9HFR6-F1
#
_entry.id   AF-A0A0F9HFR6-F1
#
_cell.length_a   1.000
_cell.length_b   1.000
_cell.length_c   1.000
_cell.angle_alpha   90.00
_cell.angle_beta   90.00
_cell.angle_gamma   90.00
#
_symmetry.space_group_name_H-M   'P 1'
#
loop_
_entity.id
_entity.type
_entity.pdbx_description
1 polymer ?
#
loop_
_entity_poly.entity_id
_entity_poly.type
_entity_poly.pdbx_seq_one_letter_code
_entity_poly.pdbx_strand_id
1 'polypeptide(L)' 'YPILGSDGEVMKRAIILCNRKGLGPPVMAASVHDSLTFDGDVELPVEELENIPGFTIPFEVKQTLRWE' A
#
# COMPACT_ATOMS: atom_id res chain seq x y z
N TYR A 1 18.36 1.13 14.17
CA TYR A 1 16.98 1.35 13.68
C TYR A 1 16.83 1.06 12.17
N PRO A 2 17.23 -0.10 11.63
CA PRO A 2 17.02 -0.41 10.20
C PRO A 2 15.55 -0.74 9.86
N ILE A 3 14.77 -1.23 10.83
CA ILE A 3 13.41 -1.74 10.63
C ILE A 3 12.42 -0.61 10.29
N LEU A 4 12.44 0.50 11.04
CA LEU A 4 11.54 1.65 10.80
C LEU A 4 11.88 2.43 9.52
N GLY A 5 13.17 2.49 9.15
CA GLY A 5 13.59 3.13 7.90
C GLY A 5 13.17 2.33 6.67
N SER A 6 13.25 1.00 6.76
CA SER A 6 12.79 0.08 5.73
C SER A 6 11.28 0.18 5.52
N ASP A 7 10.50 0.23 6.60
CA ASP A 7 9.04 0.35 6.54
C ASP A 7 8.58 1.62 5.79
N GLY A 8 9.14 2.79 6.16
CA GLY A 8 8.83 4.05 5.50
C GLY A 8 9.23 4.09 4.01
N GLU A 9 10.25 3.33 3.60
CA GLU A 9 10.62 3.20 2.19
C GLU A 9 9.62 2.34 1.42
N VAL A 10 9.23 1.19 1.99
CA VAL A 10 8.24 0.27 1.43
C VAL A 10 6.92 0.99 1.16
N MET A 11 6.42 1.71 2.16
CA MET A 11 5.14 2.43 2.07
C MET A 11 5.15 3.55 1.02
N LYS A 12 6.25 4.30 0.90
CA LYS A 12 6.38 5.34 -0.13
C LYS A 12 6.42 4.76 -1.54
N ARG A 13 7.09 3.62 -1.73
CA ARG A 13 7.09 2.91 -3.03
C ARG A 13 5.69 2.41 -3.38
N ALA A 14 4.97 1.84 -2.42
CA ALA A 14 3.58 1.43 -2.57
C ALA A 14 2.69 2.61 -3.02
N ILE A 15 2.81 3.77 -2.36
CA ILE A 15 2.07 4.99 -2.74
C ILE A 15 2.37 5.41 -4.20
N ILE A 16 3.64 5.41 -4.59
CA ILE A 16 4.04 5.77 -5.96
C ILE A 16 3.44 4.80 -6.98
N LEU A 17 3.46 3.50 -6.68
CA LEU A 17 2.89 2.47 -7.55
C LEU A 17 1.38 2.63 -7.71
N CYS A 18 0.66 2.76 -6.59
CA CYS A 18 -0.79 2.99 -6.58
C CYS A 18 -1.15 4.26 -7.36
N ASN A 19 -0.41 5.34 -7.17
CA ASN A 19 -0.64 6.59 -7.89
C ASN A 19 -0.42 6.43 -9.42
N ARG A 20 0.61 5.68 -9.83
CA ARG A 20 0.85 5.38 -11.26
C ARG A 20 -0.26 4.54 -11.89
N LYS A 21 -0.97 3.73 -11.10
CA LYS A 21 -2.11 2.93 -11.54
C LYS A 21 -3.46 3.66 -11.46
N GLY A 22 -3.46 4.96 -11.13
CA GLY A 22 -4.70 5.73 -10.98
C GLY A 22 -5.43 5.49 -9.65
N LEU A 23 -4.82 4.76 -8.72
CA LEU A 23 -5.30 4.55 -7.35
C LEU A 23 -4.78 5.63 -6.40
N GLY A 24 -4.34 6.78 -6.91
CA GLY A 24 -3.92 7.92 -6.09
C GLY A 24 -5.12 8.65 -5.45
N PRO A 25 -4.90 9.77 -4.75
CA PRO A 25 -5.99 10.60 -4.29
C PRO A 25 -6.88 11.05 -5.46
N PRO A 26 -8.23 11.04 -5.32
CA PRO A 26 -8.99 10.85 -4.08
C PRO A 26 -9.30 9.38 -3.71
N VAL A 27 -8.95 8.42 -4.57
CA VAL A 27 -9.24 6.99 -4.37
C VAL A 27 -8.46 6.43 -3.18
N MET A 28 -7.19 6.80 -3.03
CA MET A 28 -6.43 6.56 -1.80
C MET A 28 -6.81 7.60 -0.74
N ALA A 29 -7.59 7.17 0.25
CA ALA A 29 -8.20 8.02 1.27
C ALA A 29 -7.23 8.36 2.42
N ALA A 30 -6.41 7.40 2.86
CA ALA A 30 -5.48 7.59 3.97
C ALA A 30 -4.23 6.71 3.84
N SER A 31 -3.09 7.22 4.32
CA SER A 31 -1.91 6.41 4.62
C SER A 31 -1.55 6.57 6.09
N VAL A 32 -1.64 5.51 6.88
CA VAL A 32 -1.36 5.56 8.32
C VAL A 32 -0.39 4.45 8.67
N HIS A 33 0.81 4.83 9.13
CA HIS A 33 1.90 3.89 9.41
C HIS A 33 2.17 2.95 8.22
N ASP A 34 1.88 1.67 8.38
CA ASP A 34 2.05 0.55 7.47
C ASP A 34 0.77 0.21 6.68
N SER A 35 -0.25 1.05 6.75
CA SER A 35 -1.55 0.83 6.09
C SER A 35 -1.88 1.91 5.04
N LEU A 36 -2.47 1.45 3.92
CA LEU A 36 -3.10 2.31 2.90
C LEU A 36 -4.59 1.98 2.83
N THR A 37 -5.43 2.99 2.96
CA THR A 37 -6.88 2.86 2.87
C THR A 37 -7.36 3.46 1.56
N PHE A 38 -8.21 2.73 0.85
CA PHE A 38 -8.81 3.15 -0.40
C PHE A 38 -10.32 3.23 -0.25
N ASP A 39 -10.92 4.24 -0.88
CA ASP A 39 -12.38 4.42 -0.92
C ASP A 39 -12.95 3.82 -2.21
N GLY A 40 -13.93 2.93 -2.06
CA GLY A 40 -14.59 2.22 -3.15
C GLY A 40 -14.06 0.80 -3.41
N ASP A 41 -14.63 0.16 -4.43
CA ASP A 41 -14.22 -1.17 -4.88
C ASP A 41 -13.05 -1.02 -5.87
N VAL A 42 -11.85 -1.37 -5.41
CA VAL A 42 -10.61 -1.21 -6.17
C VAL A 42 -9.79 -2.49 -6.16
N GLU A 43 -9.31 -2.86 -7.34
CA GLU A 43 -8.35 -3.94 -7.49
C GLU A 43 -6.95 -3.43 -7.19
N LEU A 44 -6.40 -3.88 -6.05
CA LEU A 44 -5.05 -3.51 -5.62
C LEU A 44 -4.02 -4.41 -6.30
N PRO A 45 -2.87 -3.86 -6.74
CA PRO A 45 -1.81 -4.61 -7.39
C PRO A 45 -0.94 -5.37 -6.38
N VAL A 46 -1.51 -6.36 -5.69
CA VAL A 46 -0.87 -7.06 -4.56
C VAL A 46 0.48 -7.64 -4.94
N GLU A 47 0.59 -8.35 -6.06
CA GLU A 47 1.85 -8.98 -6.49
C GLU A 47 2.99 -7.96 -6.67
N GLU A 48 2.68 -6.77 -7.18
CA GLU A 48 3.68 -5.72 -7.39
C GLU A 48 4.04 -4.99 -6.10
N LEU A 49 3.11 -4.96 -5.12
CA LEU A 49 3.35 -4.41 -3.79
C LEU A 49 4.21 -5.36 -2.94
N GLU A 50 3.98 -6.67 -3.05
CA GLU A 50 4.75 -7.70 -2.36
C GLU A 50 6.16 -7.87 -2.94
N ASN A 51 6.34 -7.60 -4.24
CA ASN A 51 7.62 -7.74 -4.93
C ASN A 51 8.47 -6.48 -4.85
N ILE A 52 9.37 -6.47 -3.87
CA ILE A 52 10.47 -5.51 -3.80
C ILE A 52 11.71 -6.17 -4.41
N PRO A 53 12.53 -5.48 -5.21
CA PRO A 53 13.74 -6.08 -5.78
C PRO A 53 14.63 -6.72 -4.70
N GLY A 54 14.71 -8.05 -4.69
CA GLY A 54 15.48 -8.85 -3.74
C GLY A 54 14.72 -9.36 -2.50
N PHE A 55 13.45 -8.97 -2.28
CA PHE A 55 12.65 -9.40 -1.13
C PHE A 55 11.16 -9.50 -1.49
N THR A 56 10.51 -10.59 -1.08
CA THR A 56 9.05 -10.71 -1.13
C THR A 56 8.51 -10.52 0.27
N ILE A 57 7.72 -9.48 0.48
CA ILE A 57 7.11 -9.18 1.78
C ILE A 57 5.60 -9.41 1.63
N PRO A 58 4.98 -10.28 2.45
CA PRO A 58 3.56 -10.53 2.34
C PRO A 58 2.77 -9.26 2.70
N PHE A 59 1.81 -8.88 1.85
CA PHE A 59 0.88 -7.78 2.11
C PHE A 59 -0.49 -8.36 2.46
N GLU A 60 -1.05 -7.93 3.58
CA GLU A 60 -2.42 -8.29 3.95
C GLU A 60 -3.40 -7.29 3.33
N VAL A 61 -4.36 -7.79 2.53
CA VAL A 61 -5.45 -6.98 1.98
C VAL A 61 -6.74 -7.30 2.73
N LYS A 62 -7.37 -6.27 3.29
CA LYS A 62 -8.68 -6.35 3.93
C LYS A 62 -9.68 -5.48 3.20
N GLN A 63 -10.83 -6.05 2.87
CA GLN A 63 -11.98 -5.32 2.34
C GLN A 63 -13.08 -5.30 3.40
N THR A 64 -13.34 -4.11 3.94
CA THR A 64 -14.30 -3.91 5.02
C THR A 64 -15.26 -2.77 4.66
N LEU A 65 -16.48 -2.81 5.24
CA LEU A 65 -17.47 -1.74 5.06
C LEU A 65 -17.08 -0.44 5.77
N ARG A 66 -16.19 -0.52 6.77
CA ARG A 66 -15.69 0.58 7.59
C ARG A 66 -14.22 0.34 7.88
N TRP A 67 -13.49 1.42 8.17
CA TRP A 67 -12.10 1.31 8.59
C TRP A 67 -12.01 0.53 9.91
N GLU A 68 -11.23 -0.56 9.88
CA GLU A 68 -10.82 -1.36 11.04
C GLU A 68 -9.29 -1.41 11.17
#